data_AF-A0A1Y4RMN4-F1
#
_entry.id   AF-A0A1Y4RMN4-F1
#
_cell.length_a   1.000
_cell.length_b   1.000
_cell.length_c   1.000
_cell.angle_alpha   90.00
_cell.angle_beta   90.00
_cell.angle_gamma   90.00
#
_symmetry.space_group_name_H-M   'P 1'
#
loop_
_entity.id
_entity.type
_entity.pdbx_description
1 polymer ?
#
loop_
_entity_poly.entity_id
_entity_poly.type
_entity_poly.pdbx_seq_one_letter_code
_entity_poly.pdbx_strand_id
1 'polypeptide(L)'
;MKRVLFFEPWFFLFFGVFHLHRIWGLIDRHSYARFWLEVMESRNLFYYFLMGFLSILCIFGIVTFFQNRGNNYWWRWIYLFGGGYVLFDLFAIATGLKFWNRLLTLMFDTNAWYWNYLWSFFILMGAAVFALGCHVFHMRWPRKRTIL
;
A
#
# COMPACT_ATOMS: atom_id res chain seq x y z
N MET A 1 -8.73 -26.33 3.00
CA MET A 1 -9.00 -25.52 4.22
C MET A 1 -8.34 -24.16 4.08
N LYS A 2 -9.06 -23.07 4.33
CA LYS A 2 -8.50 -21.72 4.20
C LYS A 2 -7.48 -21.53 5.33
N ARG A 3 -6.26 -21.10 5.00
CA ARG A 3 -5.20 -20.84 5.99
C ARG A 3 -4.62 -19.48 5.74
N VAL A 4 -4.47 -18.70 6.80
CA VAL A 4 -3.73 -17.45 6.81
C VAL A 4 -2.24 -17.77 6.89
N LEU A 5 -1.44 -17.26 5.96
CA LEU A 5 0.01 -17.39 5.94
C LEU A 5 0.66 -16.38 6.90
N PHE A 6 1.91 -16.65 7.30
CA PHE A 6 2.57 -15.89 8.37
C PHE A 6 2.77 -14.43 8.03
N PHE A 7 3.06 -14.15 6.77
CA PHE A 7 3.34 -12.81 6.31
C PHE A 7 2.08 -11.98 6.03
N GLU A 8 0.90 -12.60 5.85
CA GLU A 8 -0.32 -11.86 5.45
C GLU A 8 -0.74 -10.76 6.45
N PRO A 9 -0.79 -11.00 7.77
CA PRO A 9 -1.07 -9.93 8.73
C PRO A 9 -0.05 -8.79 8.65
N TRP A 10 1.24 -9.13 8.58
CA TRP A 10 2.33 -8.16 8.52
C TRP A 10 2.27 -7.32 7.23
N PHE A 11 1.94 -7.95 6.10
CA PHE A 11 1.71 -7.26 4.85
C PHE A 11 0.62 -6.19 5.01
N PHE A 12 -0.56 -6.58 5.53
CA PHE A 12 -1.68 -5.64 5.64
C PHE A 12 -1.41 -4.53 6.66
N LEU A 13 -0.76 -4.85 7.79
CA LEU A 13 -0.34 -3.85 8.76
C LEU A 13 0.64 -2.84 8.15
N PHE A 14 1.68 -3.33 7.47
CA PHE A 14 2.68 -2.48 6.82
C PHE A 14 2.04 -1.60 5.74
N PHE A 15 1.26 -2.18 4.82
CA PHE A 15 0.57 -1.40 3.78
C PHE A 15 -0.41 -0.40 4.36
N GLY A 16 -1.11 -0.76 5.44
CA GLY A 16 -2.00 0.15 6.16
C GLY A 16 -1.24 1.37 6.71
N VAL A 17 -0.15 1.14 7.44
CA VAL A 17 0.72 2.23 7.95
C VAL A 17 1.32 3.06 6.81
N PHE A 18 1.75 2.39 5.74
CA PHE A 18 2.24 3.05 4.52
C PHE A 18 1.16 3.90 3.84
N HIS A 19 -0.12 3.72 4.11
CA HIS A 19 -1.16 4.64 3.63
C HIS A 19 -1.52 5.70 4.66
N LEU A 20 -1.44 5.38 5.96
CA LEU A 20 -1.72 6.32 7.04
C LEU A 20 -0.69 7.45 7.14
N HIS A 21 0.56 7.25 6.72
CA HIS A 21 1.56 8.34 6.72
C HIS A 21 1.10 9.56 5.90
N ARG A 22 0.16 9.37 4.95
CA ARG A 22 -0.44 10.42 4.12
C ARG A 22 -1.25 11.44 4.93
N ILE A 23 -1.53 11.16 6.20
CA ILE A 23 -2.02 12.17 7.16
C ILE A 23 -1.08 13.38 7.19
N TRP A 24 0.23 13.18 7.01
CA TRP A 24 1.19 14.26 6.86
C TRP A 24 0.81 15.23 5.73
N GLY A 25 0.33 14.73 4.60
CA GLY A 25 -0.14 15.55 3.48
C GLY A 25 -1.38 16.40 3.81
N LEU A 26 -2.16 16.06 4.84
CA LEU A 26 -3.26 16.91 5.32
C LEU A 26 -2.79 17.97 6.32
N ILE A 27 -1.76 17.65 7.12
CA ILE A 27 -1.19 18.57 8.12
C ILE A 27 -0.31 19.63 7.45
N ASP A 28 0.59 19.20 6.56
CA ASP A 28 1.50 20.07 5.83
C ASP A 28 1.62 19.59 4.38
N ARG A 29 0.87 20.27 3.50
CA ARG A 29 0.79 19.94 2.08
C ARG A 29 2.13 20.12 1.38
N HIS A 30 2.81 21.24 1.66
CA HIS A 30 4.01 21.64 0.93
C HIS A 30 5.20 20.77 1.29
N SER A 31 5.38 20.48 2.57
CA SER A 31 6.48 19.61 3.03
C SER A 31 6.29 18.17 2.55
N TYR A 32 5.06 17.65 2.64
CA TYR A 32 4.72 16.31 2.14
C TYR A 32 4.94 16.20 0.61
N ALA A 33 4.44 17.15 -0.18
CA ALA A 33 4.61 17.15 -1.64
C ALA A 33 6.09 17.24 -2.02
N ARG A 34 6.82 18.19 -1.42
CA ARG A 34 8.24 18.40 -1.69
C ARG A 34 9.06 17.15 -1.41
N PHE A 35 8.84 16.52 -0.25
CA PHE A 35 9.55 15.29 0.12
C PHE A 35 9.36 14.18 -0.92
N TRP A 36 8.11 13.88 -1.30
CA TRP A 36 7.84 12.79 -2.23
C TRP A 36 8.31 13.09 -3.65
N LEU A 37 8.15 14.33 -4.12
CA LEU A 37 8.67 14.76 -5.43
C LEU A 37 10.20 14.70 -5.45
N GLU A 38 10.87 15.18 -4.41
CA GLU A 38 12.34 15.13 -4.31
C GLU A 38 12.87 13.70 -4.24
N VAL A 39 12.19 12.80 -3.51
CA VAL A 39 12.52 11.37 -3.49
C VAL A 39 12.40 10.76 -4.89
N MET A 40 11.35 11.11 -5.65
CA MET A 40 11.16 10.63 -7.02
C MET A 40 12.20 11.20 -8.00
N GLU A 41 12.54 12.48 -7.89
CA GLU A 41 13.48 13.17 -8.79
C GLU A 41 14.93 12.79 -8.51
N SER A 42 15.33 12.77 -7.23
CA SER A 42 16.70 12.47 -6.81
C SER A 42 17.11 11.03 -7.10
N ARG A 43 16.14 10.09 -7.18
CA ARG A 43 16.36 8.65 -7.37
C ARG A 43 17.47 8.11 -6.46
N ASN A 44 17.48 8.58 -5.22
CA ASN A 44 18.50 8.22 -4.25
C ASN A 44 18.36 6.75 -3.76
N LEU A 45 19.27 6.30 -2.89
CA LEU A 45 19.23 4.94 -2.35
C LEU A 45 17.89 4.63 -1.65
N PHE A 46 17.32 5.61 -0.94
CA PHE A 46 16.04 5.46 -0.27
C PHE A 46 14.90 5.17 -1.26
N TYR A 47 14.86 5.88 -2.39
CA TYR A 47 13.93 5.62 -3.47
C TYR A 47 14.03 4.17 -3.98
N TYR A 48 15.22 3.72 -4.38
CA TYR A 48 15.38 2.36 -4.92
C TYR A 48 15.04 1.28 -3.88
N PHE A 49 15.43 1.50 -2.63
CA PHE A 49 15.09 0.60 -1.53
C PHE A 49 13.57 0.51 -1.34
N LEU A 50 12.88 1.66 -1.26
CA LEU A 50 11.44 1.71 -1.06
C LEU A 50 10.68 1.04 -2.22
N MET A 51 11.03 1.39 -3.46
CA MET A 51 10.40 0.85 -4.66
C MET A 51 10.65 -0.67 -4.79
N GLY A 52 11.89 -1.11 -4.55
CA GLY A 52 12.24 -2.53 -4.60
C GLY A 52 11.53 -3.34 -3.51
N PHE A 53 11.53 -2.84 -2.27
CA PHE A 53 10.85 -3.49 -1.16
C PHE A 53 9.35 -3.64 -1.41
N LEU A 54 8.71 -2.56 -1.88
CA LEU A 54 7.29 -2.56 -2.21
C LEU A 54 6.97 -3.53 -3.35
N SER A 55 7.80 -3.56 -4.41
CA SER A 55 7.65 -4.51 -5.52
C SER A 55 7.65 -5.96 -5.05
N ILE A 56 8.63 -6.32 -4.21
CA ILE A 56 8.80 -7.67 -3.70
C ILE A 56 7.56 -8.09 -2.90
N LEU A 57 7.07 -7.22 -2.02
CA LEU A 57 5.87 -7.49 -1.24
C LEU A 57 4.64 -7.68 -2.14
N CYS A 58 4.44 -6.82 -3.14
CA CYS A 58 3.33 -6.94 -4.09
C CYS A 58 3.39 -8.26 -4.88
N ILE A 59 4.57 -8.65 -5.37
CA ILE A 59 4.76 -9.93 -6.08
C ILE A 59 4.41 -11.10 -5.16
N PHE A 60 4.90 -11.12 -3.92
CA PHE A 60 4.56 -12.18 -2.96
C PHE A 60 3.05 -12.26 -2.68
N GLY A 61 2.37 -11.12 -2.55
CA GLY A 61 0.93 -11.06 -2.40
C GLY A 61 0.19 -11.67 -3.60
N ILE A 62 0.58 -11.29 -4.82
CA ILE A 62 -0.03 -11.79 -6.07
C ILE A 62 0.22 -13.29 -6.24
N VAL A 63 1.45 -13.76 -6.01
CA VAL A 63 1.80 -15.19 -6.03
C VAL A 63 0.93 -15.97 -5.03
N THR A 64 0.79 -15.44 -3.81
CA THR A 64 -0.07 -16.04 -2.78
C THR A 64 -1.53 -16.13 -3.20
N PHE A 65 -2.04 -15.09 -3.88
CA PHE A 65 -3.39 -15.11 -4.44
C PHE A 65 -3.57 -16.24 -5.44
N PHE A 66 -2.64 -16.42 -6.39
CA PHE A 66 -2.74 -17.48 -7.41
C PHE A 66 -2.52 -18.88 -6.84
N GLN A 67 -1.60 -19.06 -5.89
CA GLN A 67 -1.39 -20.35 -5.21
C GLN A 67 -2.63 -20.84 -4.46
N ASN A 68 -3.53 -19.94 -4.08
CA ASN A 68 -4.73 -20.25 -3.30
C ASN A 68 -6.04 -20.03 -4.08
N ARG A 69 -5.98 -19.96 -5.43
CA ARG A 69 -7.11 -19.60 -6.31
C ARG A 69 -8.40 -20.39 -6.06
N GLY A 70 -8.31 -21.66 -5.66
CA GLY A 70 -9.47 -22.51 -5.36
C GLY A 70 -10.06 -22.36 -3.95
N ASN A 71 -9.38 -21.64 -3.04
CA ASN A 71 -9.80 -21.52 -1.65
C ASN A 71 -9.30 -20.21 -1.02
N ASN A 72 -9.54 -19.10 -1.72
CA ASN A 72 -9.10 -17.78 -1.29
C ASN A 72 -10.06 -17.15 -0.27
N TYR A 73 -9.47 -16.36 0.63
CA TYR A 73 -10.23 -15.37 1.38
C TYR A 73 -10.51 -14.16 0.51
N TRP A 74 -11.66 -13.52 0.72
CA TRP A 74 -12.09 -12.35 -0.06
C TRP A 74 -11.07 -11.20 0.01
N TRP A 75 -10.46 -10.96 1.16
CA TRP A 75 -9.48 -9.88 1.30
C TRP A 75 -8.19 -10.06 0.47
N ARG A 76 -7.88 -11.27 0.01
CA ARG A 76 -6.70 -11.49 -0.85
C ARG A 76 -6.83 -10.84 -2.22
N TRP A 77 -8.03 -10.44 -2.64
CA TRP A 77 -8.22 -9.60 -3.83
C TRP A 77 -7.45 -8.28 -3.75
N ILE A 78 -7.18 -7.77 -2.54
CA ILE A 78 -6.35 -6.59 -2.31
C ILE A 78 -4.92 -6.81 -2.86
N TYR A 79 -4.39 -8.04 -2.80
CA TYR A 79 -3.09 -8.34 -3.40
C TYR A 79 -3.07 -8.14 -4.91
N LEU A 80 -4.15 -8.54 -5.59
CA LEU A 80 -4.24 -8.43 -7.04
C LEU A 80 -4.46 -6.98 -7.47
N PHE A 81 -5.48 -6.32 -6.92
CA PHE A 81 -5.82 -4.95 -7.32
C PHE A 81 -4.84 -3.93 -6.76
N GLY A 82 -4.59 -3.96 -5.46
CA GLY A 82 -3.66 -3.03 -4.81
C GLY A 82 -2.21 -3.31 -5.21
N GLY A 83 -1.79 -4.58 -5.16
CA GLY A 83 -0.43 -4.94 -5.57
C GLY A 83 -0.19 -4.73 -7.07
N GLY A 84 -1.17 -5.05 -7.92
CA GLY A 84 -1.08 -4.80 -9.36
C GLY A 84 -1.02 -3.30 -9.68
N TYR A 85 -1.83 -2.48 -9.01
CA TYR A 85 -1.78 -1.02 -9.16
C TYR A 85 -0.40 -0.48 -8.77
N VAL A 86 0.13 -0.90 -7.62
CA VAL A 86 1.45 -0.47 -7.17
C VAL A 86 2.51 -0.89 -8.18
N LEU A 87 2.56 -2.17 -8.59
CA LEU A 87 3.55 -2.61 -9.60
C LEU A 87 3.45 -1.83 -10.91
N PHE A 88 2.24 -1.49 -11.35
CA PHE A 88 2.03 -0.63 -12.51
C PHE A 88 2.56 0.80 -12.27
N ASP A 89 2.29 1.38 -11.11
CA ASP A 89 2.81 2.70 -10.70
C ASP A 89 4.35 2.71 -10.74
N LEU A 90 5.00 1.69 -10.16
CA LEU A 90 6.45 1.55 -10.18
C LEU A 90 7.00 1.39 -11.61
N PHE A 91 6.33 0.58 -12.44
CA PHE A 91 6.68 0.41 -13.85
C PHE A 91 6.55 1.71 -14.65
N ALA A 92 5.46 2.44 -14.45
CA ALA A 92 5.21 3.69 -15.15
C ALA A 92 6.23 4.77 -14.78
N ILE A 93 6.62 4.85 -13.51
CA ILE A 93 7.71 5.73 -13.05
C ILE A 93 9.06 5.29 -13.66
N ALA A 94 9.36 3.99 -13.63
CA ALA A 94 10.62 3.45 -14.16
C ALA A 94 10.79 3.66 -15.67
N THR A 95 9.71 3.50 -16.44
CA THR A 95 9.69 3.71 -17.90
C THR A 95 9.51 5.18 -18.29
N GLY A 96 9.28 6.08 -17.33
CA GLY A 96 9.07 7.50 -17.59
C GLY A 96 7.79 7.80 -18.38
N LEU A 97 6.74 7.01 -18.17
CA LEU A 97 5.50 7.10 -18.94
C LEU A 97 4.87 8.50 -18.76
N LYS A 98 4.91 9.33 -19.83
CA LYS A 98 4.57 10.76 -19.78
C LYS A 98 3.18 11.04 -19.19
N PHE A 99 2.19 10.25 -19.59
CA PHE A 99 0.82 10.39 -19.09
C PHE A 99 0.75 10.16 -17.57
N TRP A 100 1.42 9.11 -17.09
CA TRP A 100 1.41 8.75 -15.67
C TRP A 100 2.19 9.75 -14.82
N ASN A 101 3.35 10.18 -15.29
CA ASN A 101 4.13 11.23 -14.63
C ASN A 101 3.33 12.53 -14.50
N ARG A 102 2.58 12.93 -15.53
CA ARG A 102 1.69 14.10 -15.45
C ARG A 102 0.60 13.91 -14.39
N LEU A 103 0.02 12.72 -14.29
CA LEU A 103 -0.99 12.39 -13.29
C LEU A 103 -0.40 12.43 -11.87
N LEU A 104 0.80 11.90 -11.67
CA LEU A 104 1.53 11.98 -10.40
C LEU A 104 1.81 13.43 -10.01
N THR A 105 2.29 14.27 -10.93
CA THR A 105 2.52 15.70 -10.64
C THR A 105 1.22 16.42 -10.26
N LEU A 106 0.10 16.12 -10.92
CA LEU A 106 -1.22 16.66 -10.55
C LEU A 106 -1.63 16.20 -9.15
N MET A 107 -1.38 14.93 -8.81
CA MET A 107 -1.66 14.38 -7.48
C MET A 107 -0.93 15.16 -6.37
N PHE A 108 0.25 15.71 -6.67
CA PHE A 108 1.06 16.51 -5.76
C PHE A 108 0.89 18.04 -5.91
N ASP A 109 -0.14 18.51 -6.64
CA ASP A 109 -0.48 19.94 -6.67
C ASP A 109 -1.15 20.38 -5.36
N THR A 110 -0.36 21.03 -4.49
CA THR A 110 -0.80 21.49 -3.17
C THR A 110 -1.92 22.53 -3.18
N ASN A 111 -2.10 23.23 -4.30
CA ASN A 111 -3.14 24.26 -4.47
C ASN A 111 -4.44 23.68 -5.03
N ALA A 112 -4.46 22.41 -5.43
CA ALA A 112 -5.65 21.79 -5.97
C ALA A 112 -6.77 21.67 -4.92
N TRP A 113 -8.00 21.99 -5.35
CA TRP A 113 -9.19 21.87 -4.51
C TRP A 113 -9.47 20.43 -4.06
N TYR A 114 -9.03 19.43 -4.86
CA TYR A 114 -9.22 18.01 -4.58
C TYR A 114 -8.18 17.42 -3.63
N TRP A 115 -7.15 18.18 -3.21
CA TRP A 115 -6.06 17.70 -2.37
C TRP A 115 -6.57 16.95 -1.13
N ASN A 116 -7.41 17.62 -0.32
CA ASN A 116 -7.91 17.03 0.92
C ASN A 116 -8.73 15.76 0.66
N TYR A 117 -9.57 15.77 -0.37
CA TYR A 117 -10.40 14.61 -0.73
C TYR A 117 -9.55 13.41 -1.15
N LEU A 118 -8.55 13.66 -2.00
CA LEU A 118 -7.64 12.64 -2.52
C LEU A 118 -6.84 11.98 -1.40
N TRP A 119 -6.16 12.77 -0.57
CA TRP A 119 -5.34 12.22 0.51
C TRP A 119 -6.18 11.61 1.63
N SER A 120 -7.34 12.19 1.96
CA SER A 120 -8.28 11.58 2.93
C SER A 120 -8.78 10.21 2.47
N PHE A 121 -9.08 10.05 1.18
CA PHE A 121 -9.46 8.75 0.62
C PHE A 121 -8.36 7.70 0.81
N PHE A 122 -7.10 8.04 0.49
CA PHE A 122 -5.99 7.12 0.72
C PHE A 122 -5.77 6.79 2.20
N ILE A 123 -5.97 7.75 3.10
CA ILE A 123 -5.87 7.54 4.55
C ILE A 123 -6.96 6.59 5.03
N LEU A 124 -8.22 6.79 4.60
CA LEU A 124 -9.35 5.91 4.96
C LEU A 124 -9.15 4.49 4.43
N MET A 125 -8.69 4.36 3.18
CA MET A 125 -8.31 3.07 2.61
C MET A 125 -7.17 2.42 3.43
N GLY A 126 -6.17 3.20 3.82
CA GLY A 126 -5.08 2.76 4.69
C GLY A 126 -5.55 2.26 6.05
N ALA A 127 -6.46 2.99 6.70
CA ALA A 127 -7.06 2.60 7.96
C ALA A 127 -7.85 1.28 7.83
N ALA A 128 -8.62 1.11 6.74
CA ALA A 128 -9.35 -0.13 6.48
C ALA A 128 -8.41 -1.32 6.27
N VAL A 129 -7.33 -1.13 5.51
CA VAL A 129 -6.30 -2.16 5.29
C VAL A 129 -5.55 -2.49 6.58
N PHE A 130 -5.25 -1.49 7.41
CA PHE A 130 -4.63 -1.68 8.71
C PHE A 130 -5.53 -2.48 9.67
N ALA A 131 -6.81 -2.11 9.77
CA ALA A 131 -7.79 -2.81 10.60
C ALA A 131 -7.98 -4.26 10.13
N LEU A 132 -7.98 -4.50 8.82
CA LEU A 132 -7.94 -5.84 8.25
C LEU A 132 -6.67 -6.59 8.67
N GLY A 133 -5.51 -5.95 8.68
CA GLY A 133 -4.27 -6.54 9.19
C GLY A 133 -4.38 -6.98 10.65
N CYS A 134 -4.94 -6.14 11.52
CA CYS A 134 -5.22 -6.50 12.92
C CYS A 134 -6.19 -7.69 13.02
N HIS A 135 -7.24 -7.70 12.20
CA HIS A 135 -8.23 -8.78 12.16
C HIS A 135 -7.60 -10.12 11.73
N VAL A 136 -6.81 -10.11 10.66
CA VAL A 136 -6.09 -11.28 10.14
C VAL A 136 -5.03 -11.75 11.14
N PHE A 137 -4.36 -10.84 11.84
CA PHE A 137 -3.45 -11.16 12.93
C PHE A 137 -4.17 -11.89 14.07
N HIS A 138 -5.33 -11.39 14.48
CA HIS A 138 -6.15 -12.01 15.52
C HIS A 138 -6.67 -13.39 15.12
N MET A 139 -7.11 -13.56 13.87
CA MET A 139 -7.54 -14.87 13.34
C MET A 139 -6.41 -15.90 13.32
N ARG A 140 -5.18 -15.45 13.09
CA ARG A 140 -4.01 -16.33 13.04
C ARG A 140 -3.55 -16.77 14.43
N TRP A 141 -3.61 -15.89 15.42
CA TRP A 141 -3.18 -16.21 16.78
C TRP A 141 -4.26 -17.02 17.51
N PRO A 142 -4.08 -18.32 17.77
CA PRO A 142 -5.05 -19.05 18.56
C PRO A 142 -5.10 -18.41 19.95
N ARG A 143 -6.24 -17.81 20.33
CA ARG A 143 -6.56 -17.71 21.76
C ARG A 143 -6.51 -19.15 22.25
N LYS A 144 -5.56 -19.46 23.15
CA LYS A 144 -5.71 -20.63 24.02
C LYS A 144 -7.11 -20.47 24.61
N ARG A 145 -8.08 -21.27 24.14
CA ARG A 145 -9.32 -21.44 24.89
C ARG A 145 -8.87 -22.07 26.18
N THR A 146 -8.88 -21.29 27.26
CA THR A 146 -8.84 -21.84 28.60
C THR A 146 -10.09 -22.70 28.69
N ILE A 147 -9.92 -24.01 28.50
CA ILE A 147 -10.92 -25.00 28.87
C ILE A 147 -10.80 -25.06 30.40
N LEU A 148 -11.75 -24.43 31.08
CA LEU A 148 -12.07 -24.70 32.48
C LEU A 148 -13.29 -25.61 32.49
#